data_AF-A0AAN7KKX8-F1
#
_entry.id   AF-A0AAN7KKX8-F1
#
_cell.length_a   1.000
_cell.length_b   1.000
_cell.length_c   1.000
_cell.angle_alpha   90.00
_cell.angle_beta   90.00
_cell.angle_gamma   90.00
#
_symmetry.space_group_name_H-M   'P 1'
#
loop_
_entity.id
_entity.type
_entity.pdbx_description
1 polymer ?
#
loop_
_entity_poly.entity_id
_entity_poly.type
_entity_poly.pdbx_seq_one_letter_code
_entity_poly.pdbx_strand_id
1 'polypeptide(L)'
;MEDNLKYACDANSSATEGYGRRIFENDDVVLEWRDYFDHHTLPLSRQNLSRWPHHPTCYRSLTVLMVSIDLVASSSQLIGFKLHILRFGLEILDFELVS
;
A
#
# COMPACT_ATOMS: atom_id res chain seq x y z
N MET A 1 -8.19 9.46 -21.09
CA MET A 1 -6.74 9.17 -21.19
C MET A 1 -5.92 10.40 -20.84
N GLU A 2 -6.25 11.58 -21.39
CA GLU A 2 -5.56 12.85 -21.12
C GLU A 2 -5.70 13.35 -19.68
N ASP A 3 -6.87 13.16 -19.05
CA ASP A 3 -7.07 13.56 -17.64
C ASP A 3 -6.22 12.79 -16.63
N ASN A 4 -5.94 11.51 -16.89
CA ASN A 4 -5.10 10.70 -16.01
C ASN A 4 -3.63 11.15 -16.04
N LEU A 5 -3.19 11.73 -17.17
CA LEU A 5 -1.82 12.25 -17.32
C LEU A 5 -1.54 13.45 -16.41
N LYS A 6 -2.59 14.16 -15.95
CA LYS A 6 -2.47 15.21 -14.91
C LYS A 6 -1.91 14.67 -13.60
N TYR A 7 -2.05 13.37 -13.38
CA TYR A 7 -1.57 12.67 -12.20
C TYR A 7 -0.44 11.69 -12.55
N ALA A 8 0.23 11.84 -13.69
CA ALA A 8 1.29 10.91 -14.08
C ALA A 8 2.40 10.82 -13.02
N CYS A 9 2.92 9.61 -12.82
CA CYS A 9 4.09 9.36 -11.99
C CYS A 9 5.29 10.17 -12.52
N ASP A 10 6.04 10.77 -11.60
CA ASP A 10 7.33 11.40 -11.93
C ASP A 10 8.44 10.36 -11.94
N ALA A 11 8.89 9.92 -13.12
CA ALA A 11 9.90 8.88 -13.28
C ALA A 11 11.23 9.14 -12.54
N ASN A 12 11.52 10.39 -12.14
CA ASN A 12 12.73 10.73 -11.38
C ASN A 12 12.54 10.65 -9.85
N SER A 13 11.32 10.39 -9.38
CA SER A 13 11.01 10.24 -7.96
C SER A 13 11.27 8.81 -7.48
N SER A 14 12.03 8.68 -6.38
CA SER A 14 12.30 7.39 -5.72
C SER A 14 11.07 6.75 -5.07
N ALA A 15 10.00 7.52 -4.87
CA ALA A 15 8.68 7.06 -4.45
C ALA A 15 7.65 7.63 -5.42
N THR A 16 7.46 6.94 -6.54
CA THR A 16 6.65 7.40 -7.65
C THR A 16 5.16 7.21 -7.36
N GLU A 17 4.46 8.28 -6.98
CA GLU A 17 3.01 8.28 -6.83
C GLU A 17 2.32 8.79 -8.11
N GLY A 18 1.12 8.29 -8.36
CA GLY A 18 0.24 8.72 -9.42
C GLY A 18 -0.10 7.62 -10.42
N TYR A 19 -0.52 8.04 -11.61
CA TYR A 19 -0.90 7.18 -12.71
C TYR A 19 0.33 6.70 -13.49
N GLY A 20 0.40 5.39 -13.71
CA GLY A 20 1.46 4.75 -14.50
C GLY A 20 0.93 3.62 -15.38
N ARG A 21 1.74 3.25 -16.37
CA ARG A 21 1.45 2.15 -17.32
C ARG A 21 2.58 1.13 -17.43
N ARG A 22 3.75 1.45 -16.90
CA ARG A 22 4.94 0.61 -16.95
C ARG A 22 5.58 0.63 -15.58
N ILE A 23 5.61 -0.53 -14.94
CA ILE A 23 6.17 -0.70 -13.58
C ILE A 23 7.71 -0.87 -13.65
N PHE A 24 8.22 -1.45 -14.74
CA PHE A 24 9.64 -1.77 -14.90
C PHE A 24 10.26 -1.04 -16.09
N GLU A 25 11.44 -0.45 -15.90
CA GLU A 25 12.17 0.28 -16.94
C GLU A 25 12.96 -0.61 -17.92
N ASN A 26 13.08 -1.91 -17.65
CA ASN A 26 13.83 -2.83 -18.50
C ASN A 26 13.01 -3.28 -19.73
N ASP A 27 13.62 -3.19 -20.92
CA ASP A 27 13.00 -3.52 -22.21
C ASP A 27 12.87 -5.03 -22.47
N ASP A 28 13.56 -5.88 -21.70
CA ASP A 28 13.48 -7.34 -21.80
C ASP A 28 12.33 -7.95 -20.97
N VAL A 29 11.49 -7.12 -20.35
CA VAL A 29 10.41 -7.57 -19.47
C VAL A 29 9.08 -7.61 -20.22
N VAL A 30 8.35 -8.73 -20.09
CA VAL A 30 6.97 -8.82 -20.56
C VAL A 30 6.12 -7.82 -19.79
N LEU A 31 5.57 -6.84 -20.51
CA LEU A 31 4.73 -5.81 -19.91
C LEU A 31 3.39 -6.40 -19.47
N GLU A 32 2.96 -6.02 -18.27
CA GLU A 32 1.61 -6.29 -17.83
C GLU A 32 0.62 -5.46 -18.63
N TRP A 33 -0.49 -6.09 -19.07
CA TRP A 33 -1.58 -5.36 -19.70
C TRP A 33 -2.47 -4.69 -18.65
N ARG A 34 -1.87 -3.76 -17.92
CA ARG A 34 -2.52 -3.05 -16.83
C ARG A 34 -1.94 -1.65 -16.70
N ASP A 35 -2.84 -0.68 -16.57
CA ASP A 35 -2.52 0.62 -16.01
C ASP A 35 -2.74 0.59 -14.49
N TYR A 36 -1.99 1.40 -13.75
CA TYR A 36 -2.10 1.49 -12.29
C TYR A 36 -2.20 2.94 -11.83
N PHE A 37 -2.71 3.10 -10.61
CA PHE A 37 -2.67 4.35 -9.86
C PHE A 37 -2.15 4.04 -8.47
N ASP A 38 -0.98 4.58 -8.12
CA ASP A 38 -0.37 4.37 -6.81
C ASP A 38 -0.42 5.65 -5.96
N HIS A 39 -0.71 5.48 -4.67
CA HIS A 39 -0.67 6.58 -3.71
C HIS A 39 -0.47 6.07 -2.29
N HIS A 40 0.31 6.80 -1.51
CA HIS A 40 0.44 6.58 -0.09
C HIS A 40 -0.82 7.06 0.60
N THR A 41 -1.57 6.12 1.17
CA THR A 41 -2.69 6.46 2.05
C THR A 41 -2.28 6.58 3.51
N LEU A 42 -1.13 6.02 3.90
CA LEU A 42 -0.59 6.13 5.25
C LEU A 42 0.95 6.12 5.26
N PRO A 43 1.58 6.70 6.30
CA PRO A 43 0.99 7.55 7.33
C PRO A 43 0.46 8.87 6.73
N LEU A 44 -0.41 9.59 7.48
CA LEU A 44 -0.98 10.85 6.98
C LEU A 44 0.08 11.87 6.54
N SER A 45 1.27 11.85 7.17
CA SER A 45 2.41 12.70 6.82
C SER A 45 3.00 12.44 5.43
N ARG A 46 2.72 11.28 4.83
CA ARG A 46 3.15 10.91 3.47
C ARG A 46 2.05 11.06 2.43
N GLN A 47 0.81 11.40 2.81
CA GLN A 47 -0.25 11.60 1.84
C GLN A 47 -0.01 12.87 1.01
N ASN A 48 -0.01 12.73 -0.31
CA ASN A 48 0.00 13.87 -1.23
C ASN A 48 -1.31 13.98 -2.01
N LEU A 49 -2.33 14.61 -1.41
CA LEU A 49 -3.66 14.75 -2.02
C LEU A 49 -3.66 15.52 -3.35
N SER A 50 -2.63 16.33 -3.64
CA SER A 50 -2.51 17.02 -4.94
C SER A 50 -2.30 16.03 -6.10
N ARG A 51 -1.72 14.87 -5.81
CA ARG A 51 -1.48 13.79 -6.77
C ARG A 51 -2.66 12.83 -6.90
N TRP A 52 -3.71 13.00 -6.10
CA TRP A 52 -4.87 12.10 -6.11
C TRP A 52 -5.94 12.59 -7.10
N PRO A 53 -6.74 11.70 -7.69
CA PRO A 53 -7.87 12.08 -8.54
C PRO A 53 -8.84 13.04 -7.80
N HIS A 54 -9.29 14.07 -8.49
CA HIS A 54 -10.35 14.96 -8.03
C HIS A 54 -11.76 14.43 -8.36
N HIS A 55 -11.85 13.58 -9.39
CA HIS A 55 -13.10 12.96 -9.82
C HIS A 55 -12.96 11.43 -9.78
N PRO A 56 -13.96 10.70 -9.25
CA PRO A 56 -15.17 11.23 -8.60
C PRO A 56 -14.83 11.93 -7.28
N THR A 57 -15.67 12.89 -6.85
CA THR A 57 -15.42 13.70 -5.65
C THR A 57 -15.31 12.87 -4.37
N CYS A 58 -15.92 11.68 -4.36
CA CYS A 58 -15.84 10.73 -3.25
C CYS A 58 -14.54 9.91 -3.22
N TYR A 59 -13.70 9.92 -4.26
CA TYR A 59 -12.50 9.08 -4.33
C TYR A 59 -11.62 9.23 -3.09
N ARG A 60 -11.29 10.47 -2.74
CA ARG A 60 -10.35 10.78 -1.65
C ARG A 60 -10.92 10.38 -0.28
N SER A 61 -12.20 10.69 -0.04
CA SER A 61 -12.84 10.34 1.23
C SER A 61 -12.98 8.83 1.39
N LEU A 62 -13.41 8.11 0.34
CA LEU A 62 -13.55 6.66 0.37
C LEU A 62 -12.20 5.95 0.59
N THR A 63 -11.16 6.37 -0.14
CA THR A 63 -9.81 5.79 -0.04
C THR A 63 -9.20 5.99 1.35
N VAL A 64 -9.30 7.20 1.92
CA VAL A 64 -8.72 7.50 3.25
C VAL A 64 -9.55 6.86 4.37
N LEU A 65 -10.86 7.13 4.40
CA LEU A 65 -11.68 6.82 5.58
C LEU A 65 -12.11 5.37 5.63
N MET A 66 -12.40 4.74 4.49
CA MET A 66 -12.95 3.39 4.49
C MET A 66 -11.84 2.37 4.23
N VAL A 67 -11.21 2.43 3.06
CA VAL A 67 -10.28 1.37 2.64
C VAL A 67 -9.02 1.33 3.52
N SER A 68 -8.41 2.48 3.77
CA SER A 68 -7.12 2.51 4.47
C SER A 68 -7.24 2.20 5.96
N ILE A 69 -8.28 2.71 6.62
CA ILE A 69 -8.51 2.46 8.05
C ILE A 69 -8.88 0.98 8.28
N ASP A 70 -9.81 0.44 7.49
CA ASP A 70 -10.25 -0.95 7.63
C ASP A 70 -9.11 -1.94 7.34
N LEU A 71 -8.28 -1.65 6.33
CA LEU A 71 -7.10 -2.46 6.02
C LEU A 71 -6.08 -2.44 7.15
N VAL A 72 -5.82 -1.27 7.76
CA VAL A 72 -4.92 -1.18 8.91
C VAL A 72 -5.45 -1.92 10.12
N ALA A 73 -6.74 -1.80 10.42
CA ALA A 73 -7.37 -2.51 11.53
C ALA A 73 -7.24 -4.02 11.34
N SER A 74 -7.58 -4.51 10.15
CA SER A 74 -7.48 -5.94 9.79
C SER A 74 -6.03 -6.43 9.84
N SER A 75 -5.09 -5.65 9.29
CA SER A 75 -3.66 -6.00 9.30
C SER A 75 -3.10 -6.04 10.72
N SER A 76 -3.50 -5.11 11.58
CA SER A 76 -3.06 -5.05 12.98
C SER A 76 -3.54 -6.27 13.77
N GLN A 77 -4.78 -6.73 13.54
CA GLN A 77 -5.30 -7.96 14.15
C GLN A 77 -4.50 -9.19 13.71
N LEU A 78 -4.22 -9.31 12.41
CA LEU A 78 -3.44 -10.42 11.86
C LEU A 78 -2.00 -10.44 12.42
N ILE A 79 -1.35 -9.28 12.47
CA ILE A 79 -0.01 -9.13 13.06
C ILE A 79 -0.04 -9.50 14.55
N GLY A 80 -1.03 -9.00 15.29
CA GLY A 80 -1.21 -9.32 16.71
C GLY A 80 -1.39 -10.83 16.96
N PHE A 81 -2.23 -11.48 16.15
CA PHE A 81 -2.44 -12.93 16.22
C PHE A 81 -1.14 -13.70 15.91
N LYS A 82 -0.40 -13.29 14.87
CA LYS A 82 0.87 -13.92 14.52
C LYS A 82 1.91 -13.77 15.64
N LEU A 83 1.99 -12.60 16.27
CA LEU A 83 2.87 -12.37 17.41
C LEU A 83 2.47 -13.20 18.64
N HIS A 84 1.17 -13.37 18.86
CA HIS A 84 0.67 -14.22 19.95
C HIS A 84 1.07 -15.68 19.76
N ILE A 85 0.93 -16.23 18.55
CA ILE A 85 1.37 -17.60 18.23
C ILE A 85 2.88 -17.74 18.44
N LEU A 86 3.68 -16.80 17.94
CA LEU A 86 5.13 -16.85 18.10
C LEU A 86 5.54 -16.81 19.58
N ARG A 87 4.91 -15.95 20.37
CA ARG A 87 5.14 -15.86 21.82
C ARG A 87 4.80 -17.18 22.52
N PHE A 88 3.64 -17.76 22.22
CA PHE A 88 3.22 -19.04 22.81
C PHE A 88 4.18 -20.19 22.42
N GLY A 89 4.62 -20.24 21.17
CA GLY A 89 5.61 -21.22 20.72
C GLY A 89 6.93 -21.12 21.48
N LEU A 90 7.40 -19.89 21.75
CA LEU A 90 8.60 -19.68 22.57
C LEU A 90 8.41 -20.15 24.02
N GLU A 91 7.25 -19.89 24.63
CA GLU A 91 6.94 -20.35 25.99
C GLU A 91 6.94 -21.89 26.11
N ILE A 92 6.49 -22.62 25.08
CA ILE A 92 6.56 -24.09 25.03
C ILE A 92 8.01 -24.56 24.98
N LEU A 93 8.83 -23.96 24.10
CA LEU A 93 10.23 -24.34 23.96
C LEU A 93 11.02 -24.09 25.24
N ASP A 94 10.76 -22.96 25.92
CA ASP A 94 11.37 -22.65 27.22
C ASP A 94 10.96 -23.67 28.30
N PHE A 95 9.71 -24.15 28.28
CA PHE A 95 9.24 -25.19 29.21
C PHE A 95 9.95 -26.53 28.97
N GLU A 96 10.10 -26.97 27.72
CA GLU A 96 10.79 -28.23 27.37
C GLU A 96 12.30 -28.18 27.66
N LEU A 97 12.93 -27.01 27.57
CA LEU A 97 14.37 -26.85 27.86
C LEU A 97 14.70 -26.86 29.35
N VAL A 98 13.71 -26.60 30.22
CA VAL A 98 13.88 -26.53 31.68
C VAL A 98 13.28 -27.75 32.40
N SER A 99 12.59 -28.65 31.67
CA SER A 99 12.07 -29.94 32.14
C SER A 99 13.04 -31.10 31.90
#